data_AF-A0A1V4IX85-F1
#
_entry.id   AF-A0A1V4IX85-F1
#
_cell.length_a   1.000
_cell.length_b   1.000
_cell.length_c   1.000
_cell.angle_alpha   90.00
_cell.angle_beta   90.00
_cell.angle_gamma   90.00
#
_symmetry.space_group_name_H-M   'P 1'
#
loop_
_entity.id
_entity.type
_entity.pdbx_description
1 polymer ?
#
loop_
_entity_poly.entity_id
_entity_poly.type
_entity_poly.pdbx_seq_one_letter_code
_entity_poly.pdbx_strand_id
1 'polypeptide(L)'
;MILIIFGVTLFSIVQFVILPHNNREKQKYIEAQQEPTTHDLKKIVKYKNKYMGNMSNLSNLFLNLPLAKTPRTYRLHSDKLTLEVNYKKTIDAIGDKKVKEALIYNSTAAFALIDNLEHIKYNFPGDSFAINRKDIEEFYGNFYNILKDTIWKDKVQKKLYDKNYVEESFMKLLCADK
;
A
#
# COMPACT_ATOMS: atom_id res chain seq x y z
N MET A 1 -16.43 -27.33 43.51
CA MET A 1 -15.70 -28.14 42.50
C MET A 1 -16.25 -27.98 41.09
N ILE A 2 -17.56 -28.11 40.86
CA ILE A 2 -18.19 -27.97 39.52
C ILE A 2 -17.88 -26.62 38.85
N LEU A 3 -17.94 -25.51 39.60
CA LEU A 3 -17.62 -24.18 39.06
C LEU A 3 -16.15 -24.05 38.61
N ILE A 4 -15.24 -24.74 39.29
CA ILE A 4 -13.80 -24.74 38.95
C ILE A 4 -13.58 -25.53 37.66
N ILE A 5 -14.22 -26.71 37.53
CA ILE A 5 -14.14 -27.52 36.31
C ILE A 5 -14.70 -26.74 35.11
N PHE A 6 -15.84 -26.07 35.28
CA PHE A 6 -16.40 -25.21 34.24
C PHE A 6 -15.48 -24.04 33.87
N GLY A 7 -14.90 -23.37 34.87
CA GLY A 7 -13.94 -22.29 34.65
C GLY A 7 -12.69 -22.74 33.90
N VAL A 8 -12.09 -23.86 34.30
CA VAL A 8 -10.92 -24.45 33.63
C VAL A 8 -11.25 -24.87 32.20
N THR A 9 -12.43 -25.45 31.98
CA THR A 9 -12.87 -25.86 30.64
C THR A 9 -13.05 -24.63 29.74
N LEU A 10 -13.74 -23.60 30.21
CA LEU A 10 -13.94 -22.36 29.45
C LEU A 10 -12.60 -21.66 29.16
N PHE A 11 -11.73 -21.58 30.17
CA PHE A 11 -10.40 -20.98 30.02
C PHE A 11 -9.55 -21.75 29.00
N SER A 12 -9.58 -23.08 29.02
CA SER A 12 -8.87 -23.92 28.06
C SER A 12 -9.37 -23.71 26.63
N ILE A 13 -10.69 -23.61 26.43
CA ILE A 13 -11.28 -23.29 25.12
C ILE A 13 -10.78 -21.93 24.62
N VAL A 14 -10.78 -20.91 25.49
CA VAL A 14 -10.29 -19.57 25.11
C VAL A 14 -8.81 -19.61 24.71
N GLN A 15 -7.95 -20.21 25.53
CA GLN A 15 -6.49 -20.21 25.32
C GLN A 15 -6.06 -21.04 24.11
N PHE A 16 -6.65 -22.23 23.93
CA PHE A 16 -6.17 -23.19 22.93
C PHE A 16 -6.98 -23.23 21.64
N VAL A 17 -8.21 -22.70 21.62
CA VAL A 17 -9.07 -22.70 20.43
C VAL A 17 -9.31 -21.28 19.91
N ILE A 18 -9.86 -20.39 20.75
CA ILE A 18 -10.31 -19.07 20.31
C ILE A 18 -9.13 -18.14 20.01
N LEU A 19 -8.19 -17.97 20.94
CA LEU A 19 -7.05 -17.08 20.75
C LEU A 19 -6.18 -17.49 19.55
N PRO A 20 -5.80 -18.77 19.36
CA PRO A 20 -4.98 -19.17 18.22
C PRO A 20 -5.72 -19.05 16.88
N HIS A 21 -7.04 -19.30 16.85
CA HIS A 21 -7.84 -19.08 15.64
C HIS A 21 -7.87 -17.59 15.26
N ASN A 22 -8.23 -16.72 16.21
CA ASN A 22 -8.28 -15.28 15.97
C ASN A 22 -6.91 -14.70 15.57
N ASN A 23 -5.82 -15.19 16.16
CA ASN A 23 -4.47 -14.76 15.80
C ASN A 23 -4.09 -15.19 14.38
N ARG A 24 -4.45 -16.41 13.96
CA ARG A 24 -4.25 -16.88 12.58
C ARG A 24 -5.03 -16.04 11.57
N GLU A 25 -6.29 -15.75 11.84
CA GLU A 25 -7.10 -14.92 10.94
C GLU A 25 -6.58 -13.48 10.87
N LYS A 26 -6.15 -12.90 12.00
CA LYS A 26 -5.47 -11.59 12.00
C LYS A 26 -4.20 -11.60 11.17
N GLN A 27 -3.37 -12.64 11.30
CA GLN A 27 -2.14 -12.76 10.53
C GLN A 27 -2.42 -12.88 9.02
N LYS A 28 -3.37 -13.74 8.62
CA LYS A 28 -3.81 -13.85 7.23
C LYS A 28 -4.29 -12.51 6.68
N TYR A 29 -5.07 -11.77 7.46
CA TYR A 29 -5.52 -10.43 7.07
C TYR A 29 -4.33 -9.48 6.86
N ILE A 30 -3.38 -9.42 7.81
CA ILE A 30 -2.16 -8.58 7.72
C ILE A 30 -1.32 -8.95 6.50
N GLU A 31 -1.22 -10.24 6.17
CA GLU A 31 -0.54 -10.73 4.97
C GLU A 31 -1.26 -10.31 3.69
N ALA A 32 -2.58 -10.44 3.65
CA ALA A 32 -3.40 -9.95 2.54
C ALA A 32 -3.28 -8.42 2.34
N GLN A 33 -3.01 -7.66 3.40
CA GLN A 33 -2.74 -6.22 3.29
C GLN A 33 -1.36 -5.90 2.66
N GLN A 34 -0.47 -6.88 2.48
CA GLN A 34 0.75 -6.67 1.71
C GLN A 34 0.55 -6.83 0.21
N GLU A 35 -0.58 -7.41 -0.22
CA GLU A 35 -0.88 -7.67 -1.62
C GLU A 35 -1.83 -6.57 -2.15
N PRO A 36 -1.44 -5.82 -3.19
CA PRO A 36 -2.28 -4.76 -3.76
C PRO A 36 -3.69 -5.23 -4.14
N THR A 37 -3.80 -6.45 -4.67
CA THR A 37 -5.04 -7.08 -5.14
C THR A 37 -6.03 -7.44 -4.02
N THR A 38 -5.60 -7.44 -2.76
CA THR A 38 -6.44 -7.74 -1.58
C THR A 38 -6.37 -6.67 -0.48
N HIS A 39 -5.58 -5.62 -0.68
CA HIS A 39 -5.47 -4.50 0.24
C HIS A 39 -6.82 -3.76 0.44
N ASP A 40 -7.13 -3.44 1.70
CA ASP A 40 -8.35 -2.78 2.13
C ASP A 40 -8.18 -1.26 2.10
N LEU A 41 -8.81 -0.62 1.11
CA LEU A 41 -8.77 0.83 0.92
C LEU A 41 -9.22 1.60 2.19
N LYS A 42 -10.15 1.05 2.98
CA LYS A 42 -10.68 1.72 4.17
C LYS A 42 -9.59 1.96 5.23
N LYS A 43 -8.51 1.17 5.22
CA LYS A 43 -7.37 1.34 6.15
C LYS A 43 -6.57 2.62 5.89
N ILE A 44 -6.60 3.13 4.66
CA ILE A 44 -5.76 4.26 4.25
C ILE A 44 -6.53 5.55 3.99
N VAL A 45 -7.85 5.50 3.75
CA VAL A 45 -8.67 6.70 3.50
C VAL A 45 -8.60 7.73 4.64
N LYS A 46 -8.41 7.27 5.88
CA LYS A 46 -8.22 8.14 7.05
C LYS A 46 -6.98 9.04 6.98
N TYR A 47 -6.01 8.74 6.12
CA TYR A 47 -4.80 9.54 5.93
C TYR A 47 -4.97 10.64 4.88
N LYS A 48 -6.19 10.87 4.38
CA LYS A 48 -6.46 11.96 3.46
C LYS A 48 -6.00 13.29 4.07
N ASN A 49 -5.19 14.05 3.33
CA ASN A 49 -4.63 15.31 3.78
C ASN A 49 -4.44 16.26 2.60
N LYS A 50 -4.60 17.56 2.83
CA LYS A 50 -4.37 18.57 1.79
C LYS A 50 -2.88 18.77 1.47
N TYR A 51 -2.01 18.53 2.45
CA TYR A 51 -0.60 18.93 2.37
C TYR A 51 0.35 17.74 2.62
N MET A 52 1.22 17.46 1.65
CA MET A 52 2.28 16.46 1.74
C MET A 52 3.36 16.79 2.79
N GLY A 53 3.43 18.05 3.22
CA GLY A 53 4.29 18.51 4.33
C GLY A 53 4.09 17.77 5.66
N ASN A 54 2.95 17.10 5.84
CA ASN A 54 2.69 16.28 7.02
C ASN A 54 3.41 14.92 6.91
N MET A 55 4.72 14.91 7.19
CA MET A 55 5.56 13.71 7.12
C MET A 55 5.02 12.57 7.98
N SER A 56 4.54 12.85 9.20
CA SER A 56 3.99 11.80 10.09
C SER A 56 2.76 11.12 9.48
N ASN A 57 1.86 11.89 8.85
CA ASN A 57 0.70 11.34 8.15
C ASN A 57 1.13 10.52 6.92
N LEU A 58 2.06 11.05 6.13
CA LEU A 58 2.56 10.41 4.92
C LEU A 58 3.31 9.10 5.22
N SER A 59 4.18 9.09 6.22
CA SER A 59 4.87 7.86 6.65
C SER A 59 3.86 6.82 7.15
N ASN A 60 2.85 7.24 7.91
CA ASN A 60 1.79 6.34 8.39
C ASN A 60 0.92 5.79 7.27
N LEU A 61 0.63 6.59 6.24
CA LEU A 61 -0.03 6.11 5.02
C LEU A 61 0.77 4.97 4.41
N PHE A 62 2.06 5.16 4.13
CA PHE A 62 2.88 4.11 3.52
C PHE A 62 3.12 2.91 4.44
N LEU A 63 3.11 3.06 5.77
CA LEU A 63 3.10 1.93 6.71
C LEU A 63 1.83 1.09 6.64
N ASN A 64 0.77 1.59 6.01
CA ASN A 64 -0.47 0.89 5.78
C ASN A 64 -0.71 0.64 4.28
N LEU A 65 0.29 0.79 3.41
CA LEU A 65 0.20 0.43 1.99
C LEU A 65 0.91 -0.90 1.72
N PRO A 66 0.64 -1.56 0.58
CA PRO A 66 1.46 -2.65 0.07
C PRO A 66 2.97 -2.36 0.16
N LEU A 67 3.77 -3.40 0.42
CA LEU A 67 5.19 -3.33 0.80
C LEU A 67 5.48 -2.68 2.17
N ALA A 68 4.49 -2.50 3.05
CA ALA A 68 4.70 -1.95 4.37
C ALA A 68 5.78 -2.68 5.19
N LYS A 69 5.90 -4.01 5.05
CA LYS A 69 6.92 -4.84 5.72
C LYS A 69 8.35 -4.65 5.19
N THR A 70 8.53 -4.02 4.01
CA THR A 70 9.85 -3.76 3.43
C THR A 70 10.48 -2.53 4.09
N PRO A 71 11.65 -2.66 4.73
CA PRO A 71 12.32 -1.53 5.38
C PRO A 71 12.63 -0.41 4.40
N ARG A 72 12.34 0.84 4.81
CA ARG A 72 12.53 2.03 3.98
C ARG A 72 12.68 3.30 4.80
N THR A 73 13.12 4.38 4.16
CA THR A 73 13.17 5.74 4.72
C THR A 73 12.51 6.72 3.76
N TYR A 74 12.11 7.90 4.26
CA TYR A 74 11.45 8.93 3.46
C TYR A 74 12.29 10.20 3.40
N ARG A 75 12.25 10.89 2.25
CA ARG A 75 12.69 12.28 2.13
C ARG A 75 11.60 13.08 1.46
N LEU A 76 11.49 14.34 1.86
CA LEU A 76 10.42 15.22 1.43
C LEU A 76 11.01 16.50 0.87
N HIS A 77 10.62 16.82 -0.35
CA HIS A 77 11.01 18.04 -1.04
C HIS A 77 9.76 18.88 -1.23
N SER A 78 9.40 19.64 -0.20
CA SER A 78 8.16 20.44 -0.19
C SER A 78 8.15 21.57 -1.22
N ASP A 79 9.32 22.09 -1.57
CA ASP A 79 9.53 23.05 -2.65
C ASP A 79 9.17 22.48 -4.03
N LYS A 80 9.35 21.17 -4.21
CA LYS A 80 9.08 20.44 -5.46
C LYS A 80 7.87 19.52 -5.36
N LEU A 81 7.12 19.58 -4.26
CA LEU A 81 5.97 18.71 -3.98
C LEU A 81 6.28 17.22 -4.25
N THR A 82 7.49 16.79 -3.87
CA THR A 82 8.04 15.46 -4.16
C THR A 82 8.28 14.64 -2.90
N LEU A 83 7.84 13.38 -2.91
CA LEU A 83 8.18 12.38 -1.92
C LEU A 83 9.22 11.40 -2.47
N GLU A 84 10.32 11.19 -1.76
CA GLU A 84 11.23 10.06 -2.02
C GLU A 84 10.98 8.94 -1.02
N VAL A 85 10.82 7.72 -1.53
CA VAL A 85 10.68 6.49 -0.76
C VAL A 85 11.89 5.61 -1.05
N ASN A 86 12.76 5.47 -0.06
CA ASN A 86 14.05 4.78 -0.19
C ASN A 86 13.98 3.40 0.44
N TYR A 87 13.73 2.37 -0.36
CA TYR A 87 13.73 0.98 0.08
C TYR A 87 15.15 0.47 0.33
N LYS A 88 15.31 -0.38 1.36
CA LYS A 88 16.60 -0.98 1.72
C LYS A 88 16.89 -2.31 1.01
N LYS A 89 15.91 -2.88 0.31
CA LYS A 89 16.03 -4.16 -0.41
C LYS A 89 15.98 -3.92 -1.92
N THR A 90 16.73 -4.72 -2.68
CA THR A 90 16.67 -4.73 -4.15
C THR A 90 15.30 -5.22 -4.63
N ILE A 91 14.98 -4.94 -5.89
CA ILE A 91 13.76 -5.45 -6.54
C ILE A 91 13.75 -6.97 -6.55
N ASP A 92 14.87 -7.61 -6.91
CA ASP A 92 14.99 -9.07 -6.93
C ASP A 92 14.67 -9.72 -5.57
N ALA A 93 15.11 -9.10 -4.47
CA ALA A 93 14.85 -9.61 -3.12
C ALA A 93 13.39 -9.46 -2.66
N ILE A 94 12.60 -8.59 -3.31
CA ILE A 94 11.18 -8.37 -3.03
C ILE A 94 10.31 -9.16 -4.02
N GLY A 95 10.79 -9.29 -5.27
CA GLY A 95 10.07 -9.83 -6.42
C GLY A 95 9.58 -8.72 -7.34
N ASP A 96 10.03 -8.73 -8.60
CA ASP A 96 9.71 -7.73 -9.64
C ASP A 96 8.21 -7.48 -9.78
N LYS A 97 7.42 -8.54 -9.98
CA LYS A 97 5.95 -8.47 -10.08
C LYS A 97 5.33 -7.72 -8.89
N LYS A 98 5.77 -8.07 -7.68
CA LYS A 98 5.24 -7.48 -6.44
C LYS A 98 5.58 -6.01 -6.33
N VAL A 99 6.79 -5.62 -6.73
CA VAL A 99 7.21 -4.21 -6.77
C VAL A 99 6.34 -3.44 -7.75
N LYS A 100 6.21 -3.90 -9.00
CA LYS A 100 5.42 -3.20 -10.03
C LYS A 100 3.97 -2.98 -9.62
N GLU A 101 3.29 -4.02 -9.15
CA GLU A 101 1.91 -3.93 -8.65
C GLU A 101 1.79 -2.93 -7.50
N ALA A 102 2.71 -2.99 -6.54
CA ALA A 102 2.70 -2.11 -5.38
C ALA A 102 3.00 -0.66 -5.74
N LEU A 103 3.93 -0.38 -6.65
CA LEU A 103 4.23 1.00 -7.03
C LEU A 103 3.06 1.65 -7.76
N ILE A 104 2.37 0.92 -8.65
CA ILE A 104 1.13 1.42 -9.30
C ILE A 104 0.06 1.72 -8.24
N TYR A 105 -0.23 0.75 -7.37
CA TYR A 105 -1.25 0.88 -6.32
C TYR A 105 -0.94 2.04 -5.36
N ASN A 106 0.28 2.05 -4.82
CA ASN A 106 0.71 2.99 -3.79
C ASN A 106 0.74 4.42 -4.31
N SER A 107 1.20 4.63 -5.54
CA SER A 107 1.23 5.96 -6.16
C SER A 107 -0.18 6.47 -6.41
N THR A 108 -1.06 5.63 -6.96
CA THR A 108 -2.47 5.97 -7.17
C THR A 108 -3.14 6.36 -5.85
N ALA A 109 -2.91 5.59 -4.79
CA ALA A 109 -3.46 5.87 -3.46
C ALA A 109 -2.88 7.16 -2.87
N ALA A 110 -1.57 7.34 -2.93
CA ALA A 110 -0.90 8.51 -2.37
C ALA A 110 -1.34 9.81 -3.06
N PHE A 111 -1.38 9.83 -4.39
CA PHE A 111 -1.85 11.01 -5.14
C PHE A 111 -3.33 11.31 -4.90
N ALA A 112 -4.17 10.30 -4.67
CA ALA A 112 -5.59 10.49 -4.40
C ALA A 112 -5.85 10.96 -2.95
N LEU A 113 -4.98 10.62 -2.01
CA LEU A 113 -5.12 10.94 -0.59
C LEU A 113 -4.41 12.23 -0.19
N ILE A 114 -3.36 12.66 -0.89
CA ILE A 114 -2.52 13.79 -0.48
C ILE A 114 -2.59 14.90 -1.52
N ASP A 115 -3.51 15.85 -1.37
CA ASP A 115 -4.00 16.72 -2.45
C ASP A 115 -2.92 17.51 -3.21
N ASN A 116 -1.81 17.90 -2.59
CA ASN A 116 -0.74 18.66 -3.25
C ASN A 116 0.55 17.87 -3.54
N LEU A 117 0.57 16.53 -3.36
CA LEU A 117 1.72 15.69 -3.73
C LEU A 117 1.78 15.51 -5.26
N GLU A 118 2.82 16.01 -5.92
CA GLU A 118 2.90 15.98 -7.39
C GLU A 118 3.80 14.87 -7.92
N HIS A 119 4.84 14.51 -7.17
CA HIS A 119 5.85 13.55 -7.61
C HIS A 119 6.18 12.53 -6.52
N ILE A 120 6.41 11.29 -6.93
CA ILE A 120 6.98 10.26 -6.05
C ILE A 120 8.19 9.65 -6.74
N LYS A 121 9.30 9.56 -6.01
CA LYS A 121 10.51 8.85 -6.40
C LYS A 121 10.67 7.60 -5.53
N TYR A 122 10.76 6.45 -6.16
CA TYR A 122 11.03 5.18 -5.50
C TYR A 122 12.48 4.78 -5.77
N ASN A 123 13.27 4.71 -4.70
CA ASN A 123 14.67 4.31 -4.77
C ASN A 123 14.81 2.92 -4.16
N PHE A 124 15.36 2.00 -4.93
CA PHE A 124 15.83 0.70 -4.50
C PHE A 124 17.36 0.67 -4.66
N PRO A 125 18.08 -0.22 -3.97
CA PRO A 125 19.49 -0.44 -4.26
C PRO A 125 19.63 -0.92 -5.72
N GLY A 126 20.23 -0.10 -6.59
CA GLY A 126 20.48 -0.41 -8.00
C GLY A 126 19.45 0.13 -8.99
N ASP A 127 18.24 0.45 -8.55
CA ASP A 127 17.12 0.86 -9.41
C ASP A 127 16.34 2.04 -8.82
N SER A 128 15.85 2.93 -9.68
CA SER A 128 15.03 4.07 -9.27
C SER A 128 13.95 4.38 -10.28
N PHE A 129 12.77 4.77 -9.77
CA PHE A 129 11.60 5.09 -10.58
C PHE A 129 10.98 6.39 -10.12
N ALA A 130 10.57 7.23 -11.07
CA ALA A 130 9.78 8.42 -10.81
C ALA A 130 8.39 8.26 -11.41
N ILE A 131 7.40 8.84 -10.73
CA ILE A 131 6.02 8.91 -11.19
C ILE A 131 5.41 10.28 -10.86
N ASN A 132 4.58 10.79 -11.76
CA ASN A 132 3.90 12.07 -11.62
C ASN A 132 2.40 11.87 -11.43
N ARG A 133 1.79 12.75 -10.63
CA ARG A 133 0.34 12.79 -10.46
C ARG A 133 -0.39 12.93 -11.80
N LYS A 134 0.08 13.84 -12.65
CA LYS A 134 -0.59 14.16 -13.93
C LYS A 134 -0.75 12.92 -14.81
N ASP A 135 0.28 12.08 -14.86
CA ASP A 135 0.27 10.86 -15.67
C ASP A 135 -0.75 9.84 -15.13
N ILE A 136 -0.85 9.72 -13.81
CA ILE A 136 -1.87 8.90 -13.13
C ILE A 136 -3.29 9.45 -13.37
N GLU A 137 -3.48 10.75 -13.28
CA GLU A 137 -4.76 11.40 -13.50
C GLU A 137 -5.26 11.20 -14.93
N GLU A 138 -4.39 11.41 -15.90
CA GLU A 138 -4.68 11.17 -17.33
C GLU A 138 -4.95 9.69 -17.60
N PHE A 139 -4.17 8.78 -16.99
CA PHE A 139 -4.31 7.34 -17.18
C PHE A 139 -5.66 6.81 -16.69
N TYR A 140 -6.20 7.32 -15.59
CA TYR A 140 -7.51 6.92 -15.06
C TYR A 140 -8.68 7.78 -15.54
N GLY A 141 -8.42 9.01 -16.03
CA GLY A 141 -9.41 9.99 -16.49
C GLY A 141 -10.25 10.60 -15.36
N ASN A 142 -11.07 9.79 -14.66
CA ASN A 142 -11.92 10.25 -13.55
C ASN A 142 -11.25 10.03 -12.18
N PHE A 143 -10.05 10.61 -12.02
CA PHE A 143 -9.22 10.37 -10.85
C PHE A 143 -9.83 10.88 -9.54
N TYR A 144 -10.58 11.99 -9.58
CA TYR A 144 -11.24 12.54 -8.38
C TYR A 144 -12.12 11.53 -7.64
N ASN A 145 -12.74 10.61 -8.37
CA ASN A 145 -13.62 9.58 -7.81
C ASN A 145 -12.92 8.25 -7.53
N ILE A 146 -11.60 8.13 -7.75
CA ILE A 146 -10.87 6.86 -7.70
C ILE A 146 -10.98 6.16 -6.35
N LEU A 147 -11.09 6.91 -5.25
CA LEU A 147 -11.22 6.38 -3.88
C LEU A 147 -12.62 5.83 -3.54
N LYS A 148 -13.62 5.93 -4.44
CA LYS A 148 -14.89 5.24 -4.25
C LYS A 148 -14.64 3.72 -4.32
N ASP A 149 -15.04 2.97 -3.29
CA ASP A 149 -14.72 1.54 -3.13
C ASP A 149 -14.97 0.71 -4.39
N THR A 150 -16.10 0.92 -5.07
CA THR A 150 -16.44 0.20 -6.32
C THR A 150 -15.51 0.57 -7.48
N ILE A 151 -15.16 1.85 -7.62
CA ILE A 151 -14.27 2.34 -8.66
C ILE A 151 -12.84 1.87 -8.39
N TRP A 152 -12.36 1.99 -7.16
CA TRP A 152 -11.04 1.50 -6.76
C TRP A 152 -10.88 0.01 -7.06
N LYS A 153 -11.87 -0.79 -6.67
CA LYS A 153 -11.88 -2.23 -6.92
C LYS A 153 -11.83 -2.54 -8.42
N ASP A 154 -12.64 -1.88 -9.23
CA ASP A 154 -12.74 -2.14 -10.67
C ASP A 154 -11.53 -1.64 -11.47
N LYS A 155 -11.10 -0.40 -11.20
CA LYS A 155 -10.11 0.31 -12.02
C LYS A 155 -8.67 0.12 -11.56
N VAL A 156 -8.45 -0.07 -10.26
CA VAL A 156 -7.11 -0.23 -9.70
C VAL A 156 -6.88 -1.67 -9.29
N GLN A 157 -7.60 -2.15 -8.27
CA GLN A 157 -7.28 -3.40 -7.59
C GLN A 157 -7.43 -4.65 -8.46
N LYS A 158 -8.56 -4.82 -9.15
CA LYS A 158 -8.80 -6.01 -9.99
C LYS A 158 -7.90 -6.05 -11.22
N LYS A 159 -7.50 -4.89 -11.75
CA LYS A 159 -6.64 -4.83 -12.94
C LYS A 159 -5.23 -5.33 -12.65
N LEU A 160 -4.77 -5.26 -11.40
CA LEU A 160 -3.47 -5.79 -10.98
C LEU A 160 -3.37 -7.33 -11.00
N TYR A 161 -4.48 -8.06 -11.19
CA TYR A 161 -4.39 -9.51 -11.48
C TYR A 161 -3.90 -9.80 -12.92
N ASP A 162 -4.08 -8.86 -13.84
CA ASP A 162 -3.66 -8.99 -15.23
C ASP A 162 -2.20 -8.53 -15.38
N LYS A 163 -1.32 -9.49 -15.69
CA LYS A 163 0.10 -9.24 -15.85
C LYS A 163 0.38 -8.23 -16.98
N ASN A 164 -0.34 -8.30 -18.09
CA ASN A 164 -0.10 -7.39 -19.23
C ASN A 164 -0.47 -5.97 -18.84
N TYR A 165 -1.60 -5.80 -18.15
CA TYR A 165 -1.98 -4.52 -17.58
C TYR A 165 -0.90 -3.96 -16.65
N VAL A 166 -0.34 -4.78 -15.75
CA VAL A 166 0.71 -4.34 -14.82
C VAL A 166 1.95 -3.87 -15.58
N GLU A 167 2.43 -4.65 -16.55
CA GLU A 167 3.62 -4.30 -17.32
C GLU A 167 3.41 -3.03 -18.16
N GLU A 168 2.30 -2.93 -18.90
CA GLU A 168 1.98 -1.76 -19.72
C GLU A 168 1.79 -0.51 -18.88
N SER A 169 1.07 -0.63 -17.76
CA SER A 169 0.86 0.48 -16.82
C SER A 169 2.18 0.93 -16.20
N PHE A 170 3.04 -0.01 -15.80
CA PHE A 170 4.34 0.29 -15.23
C PHE A 170 5.22 1.05 -16.23
N MET A 171 5.33 0.55 -17.47
CA MET A 171 6.11 1.20 -18.52
C MET A 171 5.58 2.58 -18.90
N LYS A 172 4.26 2.78 -18.83
CA LYS A 172 3.62 4.07 -19.16
C LYS A 172 3.74 5.10 -18.03
N LEU A 173 3.66 4.66 -16.77
CA LEU A 173 3.53 5.55 -15.61
C LEU A 173 4.83 5.75 -14.84
N LEU A 174 5.71 4.74 -14.82
CA LEU A 174 6.96 4.77 -14.06
C LEU A 174 8.15 4.86 -15.02
N CYS A 175 8.81 6.00 -15.01
CA CYS A 175 10.04 6.19 -15.76
C CYS A 175 11.24 5.85 -14.88
N ALA A 176 12.26 5.19 -15.45
CA ALA A 176 13.54 5.03 -14.79
C ALA A 176 14.13 6.42 -14.49
N ASP A 177 14.33 6.73 -13.22
CA ASP A 177 14.92 7.99 -12.76
C ASP A 177 16.44 7.77 -12.72
N LYS A 178 17.17 8.30 -13.71
CA LYS A 178 18.62 8.12 -13.83
C LYS A 178 19.40 9.01 -12.87
#